data_AF-A0A2V9J3B0-F1
#
_entry.id   AF-A0A2V9J3B0-F1
#
_cell.length_a   1.000
_cell.length_b   1.000
_cell.length_c   1.000
_cell.angle_alpha   90.00
_cell.angle_beta   90.00
_cell.angle_gamma   90.00
#
_symmetry.space_group_name_H-M   'P 1'
#
loop_
_entity.id
_entity.type
_entity.pdbx_description
1 polymer ?
#
loop_
_entity_poly.entity_id
_entity_poly.type
_entity_poly.pdbx_seq_one_letter_code
_entity_poly.pdbx_strand_id
1 'polypeptide(L)'
;MSKVRRKSRSIPARQDSETHGAATGSTIYQLKVILTGIYPEIWRRLLVSGNTTLSILHEVLQTAMGWTNSHVHRFSVAGACYADPRLEDDWAGLGAEDESAARLCEVAPWVGDRVVYEYDLGDHWEHEILVENVLPPDPAFVLPICLNGEGACPPEDCGGVSGYSSLVHSIREPRHEEHKETVEWVGGKYDPDAVLRRKSFAIRQGFPGLTTKTRRREESQRIVRVFVSSW
;
A
#
# COMPACT_ATOMS: atom_id res chain seq x y z
N MET A 1 62.25 41.80 26.98
CA MET A 1 61.22 41.86 25.92
C MET A 1 59.85 41.70 26.55
N SER A 2 58.89 42.47 26.04
CA SER A 2 57.64 42.96 26.62
C SER A 2 56.66 41.94 27.22
N LYS A 3 56.10 42.29 28.40
CA LYS A 3 54.81 41.81 28.90
C LYS A 3 53.69 42.26 27.95
N VAL A 4 52.82 41.35 27.53
CA VAL A 4 51.51 41.72 26.95
C VAL A 4 50.41 41.16 27.85
N ARG A 5 49.64 42.09 28.40
CA ARG A 5 48.43 41.93 29.20
C ARG A 5 47.31 42.51 28.34
N ARG A 6 46.18 41.81 28.17
CA ARG A 6 44.83 42.26 27.72
C ARG A 6 44.08 41.04 27.15
N LYS A 7 42.79 40.84 27.32
CA LYS A 7 41.71 41.53 28.05
C LYS A 7 40.58 40.50 28.11
N SER A 8 39.94 40.32 29.26
CA SER A 8 38.62 39.72 29.34
C SER A 8 37.63 40.56 28.52
N ARG A 9 36.83 39.91 27.68
CA ARG A 9 35.65 40.53 27.04
C ARG A 9 34.46 39.59 27.16
N SER A 10 33.43 40.17 27.75
CA SER A 10 32.10 39.68 28.03
C SER A 10 31.31 39.29 26.76
N ILE A 11 30.45 38.30 26.94
CA ILE A 11 29.43 37.80 26.02
C ILE A 11 28.39 38.89 25.72
N PRO A 12 27.87 39.02 24.49
CA PRO A 12 26.50 39.44 24.27
C PRO A 12 25.60 38.23 24.01
N ALA A 13 24.45 38.23 24.69
CA ALA A 13 23.38 37.27 24.52
C ALA A 13 22.65 37.44 23.17
N ARG A 14 22.05 36.33 22.73
CA ARG A 14 20.94 36.13 21.78
C ARG A 14 20.49 37.32 20.91
N GLN A 15 20.49 37.10 19.60
CA GLN A 15 19.41 37.56 18.74
C GLN A 15 18.64 36.35 18.26
N ASP A 16 17.40 36.28 18.74
CA ASP A 16 16.35 35.37 18.29
C ASP A 16 15.79 35.82 16.93
N SER A 17 15.18 34.84 16.27
CA SER A 17 14.07 34.97 15.32
C SER A 17 14.32 35.67 13.97
N GLU A 18 14.63 34.86 12.96
CA GLU A 18 13.85 34.91 11.73
C GLU A 18 12.98 33.65 11.67
N THR A 19 11.76 33.79 12.16
CA THR A 19 10.66 32.86 11.85
C THR A 19 10.39 32.92 10.35
N HIS A 20 11.03 32.05 9.58
CA HIS A 20 10.47 31.62 8.31
C HIS A 20 9.14 30.95 8.64
N GLY A 21 8.03 31.58 8.25
CA GLY A 21 6.70 31.00 8.36
C GLY A 21 6.74 29.61 7.75
N ALA A 22 6.62 28.59 8.60
CA ALA A 22 6.61 27.20 8.18
C ALA A 22 5.43 27.03 7.22
N ALA A 23 5.74 26.63 5.98
CA ALA A 23 4.73 26.12 5.07
C ALA A 23 3.99 25.00 5.80
N THR A 24 2.72 25.22 6.12
CA THR A 24 1.84 24.31 6.87
C THR A 24 1.40 23.16 5.98
N GLY A 25 2.36 22.32 5.56
CA GLY A 25 2.09 21.12 4.81
C GLY A 25 2.93 19.97 5.36
N SER A 26 2.38 18.76 5.30
CA SER A 26 3.14 17.54 5.54
C SER A 26 4.08 17.29 4.36
N THR A 27 5.28 16.77 4.61
CA THR A 27 6.18 16.30 3.55
C THR A 27 5.48 15.28 2.64
N ILE A 28 5.89 15.20 1.39
CA ILE A 28 5.32 14.28 0.41
C ILE A 28 6.28 13.10 0.24
N TYR A 29 5.79 11.90 0.42
CA TYR A 29 6.56 10.67 0.24
C TYR A 29 6.30 10.12 -1.15
N GLN A 30 7.37 9.91 -1.91
CA GLN A 30 7.33 9.11 -3.13
C GLN A 30 7.69 7.68 -2.80
N LEU A 31 6.74 6.78 -2.98
CA LEU A 31 6.86 5.37 -2.69
C LEU A 31 6.91 4.57 -3.99
N LYS A 32 7.83 3.61 -4.09
CA LYS A 32 7.72 2.52 -5.07
C LYS A 32 7.19 1.28 -4.35
N VAL A 33 6.06 0.79 -4.81
CA VAL A 33 5.41 -0.42 -4.32
C VAL A 33 5.60 -1.51 -5.35
N ILE A 34 6.15 -2.64 -4.94
CA ILE A 34 6.41 -3.81 -5.79
C ILE A 34 5.69 -5.00 -5.18
N LEU A 35 4.87 -5.70 -5.98
CA LEU A 35 4.32 -6.99 -5.58
C LEU A 35 5.38 -8.07 -5.80
N THR A 36 5.79 -8.75 -4.73
CA THR A 36 6.92 -9.69 -4.77
C THR A 36 6.50 -11.06 -5.31
N GLY A 37 7.47 -11.87 -5.72
CA GLY A 37 7.23 -13.23 -6.20
C GLY A 37 6.70 -13.35 -7.64
N ILE A 38 6.41 -12.25 -8.33
CA ILE A 38 5.87 -12.25 -9.70
C ILE A 38 6.87 -11.69 -10.71
N TYR A 39 6.90 -12.29 -11.91
CA TYR A 39 7.65 -11.80 -13.07
C TYR A 39 6.80 -11.84 -14.35
N PRO A 40 6.77 -10.78 -15.19
CA PRO A 40 7.40 -9.46 -14.99
C PRO A 40 6.90 -8.71 -13.75
N GLU A 41 7.70 -7.76 -13.24
CA GLU A 41 7.41 -7.04 -12.00
C GLU A 41 6.08 -6.25 -12.10
N ILE A 42 5.18 -6.44 -11.14
CA ILE A 42 3.99 -5.61 -10.97
C ILE A 42 4.33 -4.53 -9.94
N TRP A 43 4.23 -3.26 -10.34
CA TRP A 43 4.64 -2.16 -9.46
C TRP A 43 3.81 -0.89 -9.64
N ARG A 44 3.80 -0.04 -8.60
CA ARG A 44 3.17 1.28 -8.59
C ARG A 44 4.13 2.30 -7.99
N ARG A 45 4.10 3.54 -8.48
CA ARG A 45 4.74 4.69 -7.81
C ARG A 45 3.70 5.65 -7.31
N LEU A 46 3.72 5.90 -6.02
CA LEU A 46 2.70 6.65 -5.32
C LEU A 46 3.29 7.91 -4.69
N LEU A 47 2.51 8.99 -4.68
CA LEU A 47 2.73 10.14 -3.81
C LEU A 47 1.70 10.13 -2.70
N VAL A 48 2.16 10.16 -1.46
CA VAL A 48 1.33 10.21 -0.24
C VAL A 48 1.85 11.26 0.73
N SER A 49 1.03 11.66 1.69
CA SER A 49 1.46 12.54 2.79
C SER A 49 2.34 11.76 3.76
N GLY A 50 3.36 12.38 4.36
CA GLY A 50 4.10 11.78 5.47
C GLY A 50 3.22 11.50 6.70
N ASN A 51 2.15 12.28 6.88
CA ASN A 51 1.18 12.08 7.96
C ASN A 51 0.16 10.97 7.65
N THR A 52 0.22 10.33 6.48
CA THR A 52 -0.58 9.15 6.16
C THR A 52 -0.28 8.05 7.18
N THR A 53 -1.31 7.59 7.89
CA THR A 53 -1.21 6.44 8.78
C THR A 53 -1.12 5.15 7.96
N LEU A 54 -0.62 4.06 8.55
CA LEU A 54 -0.54 2.78 7.87
C LEU A 54 -1.92 2.25 7.47
N SER A 55 -2.97 2.48 8.27
CA SER A 55 -4.36 2.17 7.88
C SER A 55 -4.83 2.93 6.63
N ILE A 56 -4.45 4.20 6.48
CA ILE A 56 -4.79 4.98 5.29
C ILE A 56 -3.90 4.55 4.11
N LEU A 57 -2.63 4.22 4.36
CA LEU A 57 -1.74 3.67 3.33
C LEU A 57 -2.29 2.35 2.77
N HIS A 58 -2.85 1.49 3.62
CA HIS A 58 -3.55 0.28 3.19
C HIS A 58 -4.66 0.59 2.17
N GLU A 59 -5.56 1.54 2.46
CA GLU A 59 -6.62 1.94 1.53
C GLU A 59 -6.07 2.51 0.20
N VAL A 60 -4.94 3.23 0.26
CA VAL A 60 -4.23 3.71 -0.93
C VAL A 60 -3.70 2.54 -1.76
N LEU A 61 -3.10 1.54 -1.11
CA LEU A 61 -2.57 0.34 -1.77
C LEU A 61 -3.69 -0.48 -2.42
N GLN A 62 -4.78 -0.74 -1.69
CA GLN A 62 -5.96 -1.43 -2.22
C GLN A 62 -6.49 -0.76 -3.47
N THR A 63 -6.63 0.58 -3.44
CA THR A 63 -7.08 1.35 -4.61
C THR A 63 -6.07 1.32 -5.76
N ALA A 64 -4.77 1.41 -5.47
CA ALA A 64 -3.70 1.40 -6.48
C ALA A 64 -3.50 0.02 -7.14
N MET A 65 -3.78 -1.05 -6.41
CA MET A 65 -3.75 -2.42 -6.92
C MET A 65 -5.08 -2.84 -7.56
N GLY A 66 -6.18 -2.16 -7.25
CA GLY A 66 -7.51 -2.50 -7.78
C GLY A 66 -8.19 -3.64 -7.02
N TRP A 67 -7.79 -3.85 -5.77
CA TRP A 67 -8.37 -4.84 -4.86
C TRP A 67 -9.56 -4.28 -4.09
N THR A 68 -10.29 -5.20 -3.44
CA THR A 68 -11.59 -4.90 -2.83
C THR A 68 -11.55 -4.85 -1.31
N ASN A 69 -10.36 -4.86 -0.71
CA ASN A 69 -10.18 -4.83 0.74
C ASN A 69 -11.04 -5.89 1.46
N SER A 70 -10.98 -7.12 0.96
CA SER A 70 -11.83 -8.24 1.40
C SER A 70 -11.15 -9.16 2.40
N HIS A 71 -9.84 -9.00 2.59
CA HIS A 71 -9.00 -9.87 3.40
C HIS A 71 -8.22 -9.08 4.47
N VAL A 72 -7.73 -9.81 5.47
CA VAL A 72 -6.85 -9.26 6.50
C VAL A 72 -5.49 -8.89 5.91
N HIS A 73 -4.81 -7.94 6.56
CA HIS A 73 -3.51 -7.46 6.15
C HIS A 73 -2.64 -7.08 7.35
N ARG A 74 -1.34 -6.87 7.09
CA ARG A 74 -0.40 -6.32 8.06
C ARG A 74 0.73 -5.57 7.39
N PHE A 75 1.40 -4.72 8.16
CA PHE A 75 2.67 -4.11 7.78
C PHE A 75 3.80 -4.62 8.67
N SER A 76 5.01 -4.69 8.11
CA SER A 76 6.23 -4.97 8.87
C SER A 76 7.31 -3.96 8.53
N VAL A 77 7.89 -3.34 9.56
CA VAL A 77 8.91 -2.30 9.42
C VAL A 77 9.99 -2.52 10.47
N ALA A 78 11.23 -2.74 10.04
CA ALA A 78 12.38 -2.93 10.93
C ALA A 78 12.16 -3.94 12.08
N GLY A 79 11.35 -4.99 11.84
CA GLY A 79 11.03 -6.03 12.83
C GLY A 79 9.80 -5.76 13.69
N ALA A 80 9.21 -4.56 13.62
CA ALA A 80 7.90 -4.26 14.22
C ALA A 80 6.78 -4.65 13.25
N CYS A 81 5.67 -5.15 13.79
CA CYS A 81 4.46 -5.49 13.05
C CYS A 81 3.37 -4.47 13.37
N TYR A 82 2.61 -4.04 12.37
CA TYR A 82 1.46 -3.15 12.52
C TYR A 82 0.22 -3.78 11.87
N ALA A 83 -0.91 -3.73 12.55
CA ALA A 83 -2.17 -4.28 12.06
C ALA A 83 -3.37 -3.53 12.65
N ASP A 84 -4.56 -3.75 12.10
CA ASP A 84 -5.81 -3.20 12.62
C ASP A 84 -6.11 -3.79 14.02
N PRO A 85 -6.13 -2.96 15.09
CA PRO A 85 -6.33 -3.44 16.46
C PRO A 85 -7.74 -4.03 16.70
N ARG A 86 -8.68 -3.83 15.77
CA ARG A 86 -10.05 -4.38 15.85
C ARG A 86 -10.11 -5.83 15.37
N LEU A 87 -9.08 -6.31 14.67
CA LEU A 87 -8.99 -7.70 14.27
C LEU A 87 -8.49 -8.50 15.47
N GLU A 88 -9.43 -9.11 16.19
CA GLU A 88 -9.14 -10.13 17.21
C GLU A 88 -8.64 -11.39 16.50
N ASP A 89 -7.37 -11.39 16.08
CA ASP A 89 -6.80 -12.58 15.47
C ASP A 89 -5.34 -12.80 15.87
N ASP A 90 -5.04 -14.01 16.34
CA ASP A 90 -3.70 -14.48 16.67
C ASP A 90 -2.74 -14.38 15.45
N TRP A 91 -3.31 -14.26 14.24
CA TRP A 91 -2.65 -14.13 12.95
C TRP A 91 -1.99 -12.77 12.68
N ALA A 92 -2.47 -11.69 13.31
CA ALA A 92 -1.80 -10.38 13.24
C ALA A 92 -0.44 -10.39 13.96
N GLY A 93 -0.19 -11.44 14.77
CA GLY A 93 0.96 -11.58 15.64
C GLY A 93 0.66 -10.98 17.01
N LEU A 94 0.86 -11.77 18.07
CA LEU A 94 0.87 -11.27 19.43
C LEU A 94 1.85 -10.10 19.53
N GLY A 95 1.35 -8.90 19.84
CA GLY A 95 2.17 -7.70 20.02
C GLY A 95 2.30 -6.79 18.80
N ALA A 96 1.43 -6.91 17.79
CA ALA A 96 1.35 -5.91 16.73
C ALA A 96 0.94 -4.52 17.28
N GLU A 97 1.53 -3.47 16.71
CA GLU A 97 1.20 -2.08 16.98
C GLU A 97 -0.02 -1.63 16.15
N ASP A 98 -0.72 -0.59 16.63
CA ASP A 98 -1.91 -0.05 15.97
C ASP A 98 -1.55 0.74 14.70
N GLU A 99 -1.91 0.20 13.54
CA GLU A 99 -1.66 0.81 12.23
C GLU A 99 -2.39 2.16 12.02
N SER A 100 -3.46 2.41 12.78
CA SER A 100 -4.24 3.65 12.68
C SER A 100 -3.57 4.80 13.44
N ALA A 101 -2.65 4.48 14.35
CA ALA A 101 -1.83 5.44 15.07
C ALA A 101 -0.45 5.65 14.42
N ALA A 102 0.09 4.64 13.73
CA ALA A 102 1.42 4.68 13.14
C ALA A 102 1.46 5.50 11.83
N ARG A 103 2.22 6.60 11.79
CA ARG A 103 2.39 7.43 10.59
C ARG A 103 3.58 7.02 9.76
N LEU A 104 3.47 7.15 8.44
CA LEU A 104 4.54 6.83 7.49
C LEU A 104 5.84 7.58 7.82
N CYS A 105 5.75 8.87 8.16
CA CYS A 105 6.91 9.68 8.53
C CYS A 105 7.56 9.31 9.88
N GLU A 106 6.90 8.46 10.69
CA GLU A 106 7.44 7.97 11.96
C GLU A 106 8.07 6.59 11.77
N VAL A 107 7.43 5.72 10.99
CA VAL A 107 7.89 4.33 10.80
C VAL A 107 8.94 4.18 9.69
N ALA A 108 8.88 5.00 8.64
CA ALA A 108 9.81 4.97 7.51
C ALA A 108 10.23 6.40 7.10
N PRO A 109 10.91 7.16 8.00
CA PRO A 109 11.21 8.58 7.81
C PRO A 109 12.18 8.92 6.67
N TRP A 110 13.00 7.97 6.20
CA TRP A 110 14.14 8.26 5.34
C TRP A 110 14.04 7.63 3.95
N VAL A 111 14.69 8.28 2.98
CA VAL A 111 14.90 7.69 1.66
C VAL A 111 15.71 6.39 1.82
N GLY A 112 15.22 5.33 1.21
CA GLY A 112 15.79 3.98 1.33
C GLY A 112 15.12 3.11 2.37
N ASP A 113 14.26 3.66 3.24
CA ASP A 113 13.47 2.86 4.18
C ASP A 113 12.51 1.95 3.43
N ARG A 114 12.29 0.77 4.02
CA ARG A 114 11.47 -0.30 3.44
C ARG A 114 10.37 -0.70 4.42
N VAL A 115 9.16 -0.84 3.87
CA VAL A 115 7.99 -1.36 4.57
C VAL A 115 7.50 -2.58 3.79
N VAL A 116 7.25 -3.69 4.49
CA VAL A 116 6.60 -4.86 3.90
C VAL A 116 5.10 -4.74 4.19
N TYR A 117 4.27 -4.89 3.16
CA TYR A 117 2.82 -4.93 3.27
C TYR A 117 2.31 -6.27 2.77
N GLU A 118 1.71 -7.06 3.65
CA GLU A 118 1.13 -8.35 3.31
C GLU A 118 -0.40 -8.23 3.32
N TYR A 119 -1.02 -8.60 2.20
CA TYR A 119 -2.47 -8.64 2.03
C TYR A 119 -2.92 -10.07 1.75
N ASP A 120 -4.08 -10.42 2.28
CA ASP A 120 -4.64 -11.77 2.22
C ASP A 120 -3.67 -12.81 2.78
N LEU A 121 -3.76 -13.05 4.09
CA LEU A 121 -2.92 -14.04 4.77
C LEU A 121 -3.21 -15.50 4.35
N GLY A 122 -4.19 -15.73 3.47
CA GLY A 122 -4.36 -17.02 2.78
C GLY A 122 -3.51 -17.12 1.52
N ASP A 123 -3.58 -16.11 0.65
CA ASP A 123 -2.86 -16.08 -0.64
C ASP A 123 -1.44 -15.49 -0.55
N HIS A 124 -1.12 -14.83 0.56
CA HIS A 124 0.16 -14.22 0.91
C HIS A 124 0.67 -13.21 -0.13
N TRP A 125 -0.15 -12.20 -0.45
CA TRP A 125 0.27 -11.11 -1.33
C TRP A 125 1.20 -10.13 -0.62
N GLU A 126 2.50 -10.38 -0.74
CA GLU A 126 3.52 -9.54 -0.14
C GLU A 126 3.99 -8.43 -1.08
N HIS A 127 4.06 -7.21 -0.54
CA HIS A 127 4.54 -6.03 -1.24
C HIS A 127 5.73 -5.45 -0.52
N GLU A 128 6.74 -5.12 -1.31
CA GLU A 128 7.84 -4.28 -0.87
C GLU A 128 7.54 -2.82 -1.19
N ILE A 129 7.52 -1.96 -0.17
CA ILE A 129 7.31 -0.52 -0.30
C ILE A 129 8.63 0.18 0.03
N LEU A 130 9.22 0.81 -0.97
CA LEU A 130 10.45 1.58 -0.84
C LEU A 130 10.15 3.08 -0.82
N VAL A 131 10.69 3.80 0.16
CA VAL A 131 10.73 5.27 0.15
C VAL A 131 11.79 5.73 -0.85
N GLU A 132 11.37 6.10 -2.06
CA GLU A 132 12.29 6.59 -3.11
C GLU A 132 12.69 8.05 -2.88
N ASN A 133 11.78 8.87 -2.35
CA ASN A 133 12.03 10.29 -2.11
C ASN A 133 11.14 10.88 -1.02
N VAL A 134 11.64 11.89 -0.33
CA VAL A 134 10.89 12.72 0.62
C VAL A 134 10.98 14.17 0.17
N LEU A 135 9.87 14.70 -0.32
CA LEU A 135 9.76 16.01 -0.95
C LEU A 135 9.16 17.03 0.03
N PRO A 136 9.49 18.32 -0.13
CA PRO A 136 8.81 19.36 0.61
C PRO A 136 7.31 19.36 0.30
N PRO A 137 6.47 19.88 1.21
CA PRO A 137 5.06 20.04 0.95
C PRO A 137 4.83 20.93 -0.28
N ASP A 138 3.95 20.50 -1.17
CA ASP A 138 3.59 21.25 -2.37
C ASP A 138 2.06 21.26 -2.52
N PRO A 139 1.41 22.42 -2.37
CA PRO A 139 -0.06 22.53 -2.45
C PRO A 139 -0.61 22.27 -3.86
N ALA A 140 0.24 22.18 -4.89
CA ALA A 140 -0.17 21.77 -6.22
C ALA A 140 -0.57 20.27 -6.28
N PHE A 141 -0.13 19.45 -5.33
CA PHE A 141 -0.53 18.05 -5.26
C PHE A 141 -1.74 17.84 -4.35
N VAL A 142 -2.81 17.29 -4.94
CA VAL A 142 -3.93 16.69 -4.20
C VAL A 142 -3.62 15.20 -4.03
N LEU A 143 -3.13 14.82 -2.86
CA LEU A 143 -2.69 13.46 -2.53
C LEU A 143 -3.88 12.58 -2.09
N PRO A 144 -3.85 11.24 -2.29
CA PRO A 144 -2.77 10.47 -2.91
C PRO A 144 -2.80 10.48 -4.45
N ILE A 145 -1.66 10.19 -5.07
CA ILE A 145 -1.53 10.12 -6.54
C ILE A 145 -0.73 8.87 -6.93
N CYS A 146 -1.23 8.07 -7.86
CA CYS A 146 -0.38 7.10 -8.58
C CYS A 146 0.22 7.81 -9.79
N LEU A 147 1.56 7.93 -9.82
CA LEU A 147 2.29 8.58 -10.90
C LEU A 147 2.42 7.68 -12.12
N ASN A 148 2.75 6.41 -11.89
CA ASN A 148 2.89 5.38 -12.90
C ASN A 148 2.87 3.98 -12.25
N GLY A 149 2.74 2.97 -13.09
CA GLY A 149 2.88 1.56 -12.70
C GLY A 149 2.80 0.66 -13.92
N GLU A 150 3.22 -0.59 -13.74
CA GLU A 150 3.19 -1.62 -14.78
C GLU A 150 2.65 -2.93 -14.21
N GLY A 151 2.07 -3.74 -15.09
CA GLY A 151 1.41 -4.99 -14.77
C GLY A 151 0.05 -4.78 -14.12
N ALA A 152 -0.97 -5.50 -14.59
CA ALA A 152 -2.22 -5.60 -13.86
C ALA A 152 -2.00 -6.41 -12.59
N CYS A 153 -2.54 -5.97 -11.45
CA CYS A 153 -2.44 -6.75 -10.22
C CYS A 153 -3.24 -8.05 -10.34
N PRO A 154 -2.85 -9.10 -9.60
CA PRO A 154 -3.61 -10.33 -9.55
C PRO A 154 -5.07 -10.08 -9.15
N PRO A 155 -6.06 -10.74 -9.75
CA PRO A 155 -7.42 -10.73 -9.25
C PRO A 155 -7.49 -11.26 -7.81
N GLU A 156 -8.50 -10.81 -7.05
CA GLU A 156 -8.81 -11.38 -5.73
C GLU A 156 -9.05 -12.89 -5.82
N ASP A 157 -8.67 -13.63 -4.77
CA ASP A 157 -8.88 -15.07 -4.64
C ASP A 157 -8.32 -15.93 -5.81
N CYS A 158 -7.27 -15.46 -6.49
CA CYS A 158 -6.67 -16.23 -7.59
C CYS A 158 -5.66 -17.30 -7.15
N GLY A 159 -5.45 -17.50 -5.84
CA GLY A 159 -4.63 -18.58 -5.29
C GLY A 159 -3.16 -18.22 -5.14
N GLY A 160 -2.88 -16.99 -4.73
CA GLY A 160 -1.54 -16.47 -4.50
C GLY A 160 -0.68 -16.45 -5.78
N VAL A 161 0.63 -16.26 -5.59
CA VAL A 161 1.61 -16.12 -6.70
C VAL A 161 1.52 -17.28 -7.71
N SER A 162 1.34 -18.50 -7.21
CA SER A 162 1.27 -19.70 -8.06
C SER A 162 -0.01 -19.72 -8.90
N GLY A 163 -1.16 -19.44 -8.30
CA GLY A 163 -2.43 -19.40 -9.02
C GLY A 163 -2.49 -18.26 -10.03
N TYR A 164 -1.93 -17.10 -9.69
CA TYR A 164 -1.76 -16.00 -10.65
C TYR A 164 -0.88 -16.37 -11.84
N SER A 165 0.24 -17.06 -11.59
CA SER A 165 1.14 -17.49 -12.67
C SER A 165 0.43 -18.45 -13.64
N SER A 166 -0.33 -19.41 -13.11
CA SER A 166 -1.17 -20.30 -13.92
C SER A 166 -2.24 -19.54 -14.70
N LEU A 167 -2.92 -18.58 -14.06
CA LEU A 167 -3.92 -17.72 -14.69
C LEU A 167 -3.33 -16.95 -15.87
N VAL A 168 -2.18 -16.31 -15.70
CA VAL A 168 -1.50 -15.56 -16.77
C VAL A 168 -1.09 -16.48 -17.91
N HIS A 169 -0.59 -17.68 -17.60
CA HIS A 169 -0.25 -18.68 -18.60
C HIS A 169 -1.48 -19.08 -19.44
N SER A 170 -2.59 -19.41 -18.78
CA SER A 170 -3.85 -19.77 -19.43
C SER A 170 -4.41 -18.63 -20.28
N ILE A 171 -4.30 -17.37 -19.85
CA ILE A 171 -4.75 -16.20 -20.63
C ILE A 171 -3.86 -16.01 -21.88
N ARG A 172 -2.55 -16.16 -21.75
CA ARG A 172 -1.60 -15.90 -22.86
C ARG A 172 -1.59 -16.99 -23.93
N GLU A 173 -2.08 -18.19 -23.62
CA GLU A 173 -2.10 -19.32 -24.54
C GLU A 173 -3.53 -19.66 -24.98
N PRO A 174 -4.03 -19.15 -26.13
CA PRO A 174 -5.40 -19.40 -26.60
C PRO A 174 -5.77 -20.86 -26.84
N ARG A 175 -4.76 -21.75 -26.88
CA ARG A 175 -4.93 -23.20 -27.05
C ARG A 175 -4.87 -23.97 -25.72
N HIS A 176 -4.59 -23.29 -24.61
CA HIS A 176 -4.61 -23.90 -23.28
C HIS A 176 -6.02 -24.40 -22.98
N GLU A 177 -6.13 -25.55 -22.33
CA GLU A 177 -7.43 -26.19 -22.06
C GLU A 177 -8.33 -25.31 -21.19
N GLU A 178 -7.73 -24.59 -20.24
CA GLU A 178 -8.43 -23.69 -19.32
C GLU A 178 -8.65 -22.27 -19.90
N HIS A 179 -8.10 -21.93 -21.07
CA HIS A 179 -8.08 -20.55 -21.58
C HIS A 179 -9.45 -19.86 -21.54
N LYS A 180 -10.47 -20.54 -22.06
CA LYS A 180 -11.83 -19.97 -22.15
C LYS A 180 -12.43 -19.73 -20.76
N GLU A 181 -12.27 -20.69 -19.86
CA GLU A 181 -12.79 -20.60 -18.49
C GLU A 181 -12.06 -19.50 -17.72
N THR A 182 -10.74 -19.43 -17.81
CA THR A 182 -9.94 -18.39 -17.16
C THR A 182 -10.32 -16.99 -17.67
N VAL A 183 -10.48 -16.79 -18.98
CA VAL A 183 -10.87 -15.50 -19.56
C VAL A 183 -12.27 -15.08 -19.11
N GLU A 184 -13.21 -16.02 -19.00
CA GLU A 184 -14.56 -15.77 -18.49
C GLU A 184 -14.53 -15.39 -17.01
N TRP A 185 -13.75 -16.12 -16.20
CA TRP A 185 -13.60 -15.88 -14.76
C TRP A 185 -13.04 -14.49 -14.45
N VAL A 186 -12.02 -14.03 -15.20
CA VAL A 186 -11.46 -12.66 -15.05
C VAL A 186 -12.32 -11.56 -15.68
N GLY A 187 -13.51 -11.89 -16.20
CA GLY A 187 -14.44 -10.92 -16.78
C GLY A 187 -14.05 -10.42 -18.18
N GLY A 188 -13.20 -11.15 -18.90
CA GLY A 188 -12.91 -10.97 -20.33
C GLY A 188 -12.09 -9.72 -20.73
N LYS A 189 -11.76 -8.83 -19.80
CA LYS A 189 -11.01 -7.58 -20.07
C LYS A 189 -9.70 -7.47 -19.29
N TYR A 190 -9.27 -8.54 -18.64
CA TYR A 190 -8.04 -8.55 -17.88
C TYR A 190 -6.84 -8.64 -18.81
N ASP A 191 -5.96 -7.64 -18.75
CA ASP A 191 -4.70 -7.60 -19.47
C ASP A 191 -3.54 -7.63 -18.45
N PRO A 192 -2.81 -8.76 -18.31
CA PRO A 192 -1.71 -8.87 -17.35
C PRO A 192 -0.60 -7.85 -17.61
N ASP A 193 -0.44 -7.39 -18.86
CA ASP A 193 0.61 -6.47 -19.29
C ASP A 193 0.16 -4.99 -19.26
N ALA A 194 -0.97 -4.70 -18.62
CA ALA A 194 -1.52 -3.35 -18.55
C ALA A 194 -0.54 -2.34 -17.93
N VAL A 195 -0.43 -1.16 -18.55
CA VAL A 195 0.37 -0.04 -18.05
C VAL A 195 -0.53 1.01 -17.42
N LEU A 196 -0.23 1.37 -16.17
CA LEU A 196 -0.94 2.43 -15.45
C LEU A 196 -0.26 3.77 -15.65
N ARG A 197 -1.02 4.71 -16.21
CA ARG A 197 -0.64 6.11 -16.33
C ARG A 197 -1.09 6.90 -15.12
N ARG A 198 -0.51 8.09 -14.94
CA ARG A 198 -0.81 9.02 -13.86
C ARG A 198 -2.31 9.14 -13.61
N LYS A 199 -2.72 8.85 -12.38
CA LYS A 199 -4.11 8.96 -11.94
C LYS A 199 -4.14 9.43 -10.49
N SER A 200 -4.78 10.56 -10.24
CA SER A 200 -5.26 10.91 -8.91
C SER A 200 -6.50 10.08 -8.63
N PHE A 201 -6.60 9.53 -7.43
CA PHE A 201 -7.79 8.81 -6.99
C PHE A 201 -8.20 9.29 -5.61
N ALA A 202 -9.50 9.40 -5.40
CA ALA A 202 -10.05 9.64 -4.08
C ALA A 202 -10.01 8.33 -3.31
N ILE A 203 -9.49 8.37 -2.08
CA ILE A 203 -9.66 7.26 -1.13
C ILE A 203 -11.16 7.19 -0.84
N ARG A 204 -11.78 6.05 -1.14
CA ARG A 204 -13.17 5.81 -0.75
C ARG A 204 -13.20 5.69 0.78
N GLN A 205 -13.55 6.77 1.47
CA GLN A 205 -13.78 6.73 2.91
C GLN A 205 -14.99 5.81 3.17
N GLY A 206 -14.74 4.67 3.81
CA GLY A 206 -15.75 3.81 4.40
C GLY A 206 -16.07 2.54 3.62
N PHE A 207 -15.49 1.42 4.07
CA PHE A 207 -16.30 0.26 4.38
C PHE A 207 -16.48 0.22 5.92
N PRO A 208 -17.70 0.28 6.46
CA PRO A 208 -17.92 -0.06 7.86
C PRO A 208 -17.42 -1.49 8.07
N GLY A 209 -16.58 -1.65 9.09
CA GLY A 209 -15.80 -2.86 9.32
C GLY A 209 -16.63 -4.13 9.38
N LEU A 210 -15.91 -5.25 9.27
CA LEU A 210 -16.42 -6.59 9.54
C LEU A 210 -17.21 -6.61 10.86
N THR A 211 -18.53 -6.50 10.77
CA THR A 211 -19.44 -6.90 11.84
C THR A 211 -19.79 -8.36 11.59
N THR A 212 -19.29 -9.19 12.50
CA THR A 212 -19.85 -10.46 12.97
C THR A 212 -20.02 -11.60 11.96
N LYS A 213 -19.20 -12.64 12.17
CA LYS A 213 -19.58 -14.07 12.09
C LYS A 213 -21.10 -14.21 12.28
N THR A 214 -21.85 -14.46 11.21
CA THR A 214 -23.15 -15.19 11.17
C THR A 214 -23.79 -15.13 9.76
N ARG A 215 -23.30 -14.32 8.81
CA ARG A 215 -23.88 -14.30 7.45
C ARG A 215 -22.97 -14.64 6.28
N ARG A 216 -21.87 -15.39 6.51
CA ARG A 216 -21.11 -16.08 5.44
C ARG A 216 -21.24 -17.59 5.60
N ARG A 217 -22.45 -18.10 5.38
CA ARG A 217 -22.66 -19.51 5.00
C ARG A 217 -23.76 -19.70 3.97
N GLU A 218 -24.56 -18.67 3.70
CA GLU A 218 -25.65 -18.73 2.71
C GLU A 218 -25.38 -17.95 1.41
N GLU A 219 -24.34 -17.12 1.34
CA GLU A 219 -24.02 -16.35 0.12
C GLU A 219 -22.98 -17.05 -0.78
N SER A 220 -22.08 -17.85 -0.21
CA SER A 220 -21.18 -18.75 -0.97
C SER A 220 -21.91 -19.95 -1.61
N GLN A 221 -23.19 -20.18 -1.30
CA GLN A 221 -24.03 -21.18 -1.99
C GLN A 221 -25.03 -20.56 -2.98
N ARG A 222 -25.06 -19.23 -3.12
CA ARG A 222 -25.96 -18.55 -4.08
C ARG A 222 -25.25 -18.11 -5.36
N ILE A 223 -23.92 -17.98 -5.34
CA ILE A 223 -23.12 -17.68 -6.53
C ILE A 223 -22.81 -18.95 -7.36
N VAL A 224 -23.05 -20.16 -6.83
CA VAL A 224 -22.95 -21.44 -7.57
C VAL A 224 -24.30 -21.90 -8.15
N ARG A 225 -25.37 -21.08 -8.08
CA ARG A 225 -26.72 -21.50 -8.51
C ARG A 225 -27.48 -20.54 -9.41
N VAL A 226 -26.78 -19.63 -10.09
CA VAL A 226 -27.35 -18.84 -11.19
C VAL A 226 -26.53 -19.10 -12.45
N PHE A 227 -26.52 -20.35 -12.95
CA PHE A 227 -26.41 -20.68 -14.39
C PHE A 227 -26.64 -22.18 -14.63
N VAL A 228 -27.73 -22.73 -14.09
CA VAL A 228 -28.35 -23.96 -14.61
C VAL A 228 -29.84 -23.69 -14.77
N SER A 229 -30.20 -23.06 -15.87
CA SER A 229 -31.56 -23.05 -16.44
C SER A 229 -31.53 -22.41 -17.82
N SER A 230 -30.85 -23.08 -18.75
CA SER A 230 -31.26 -23.20 -20.14
C SER A 230 -30.50 -24.37 -20.72
N TRP A 231 -31.26 -25.41 -21.07
CA TRP A 231 -30.93 -26.78 -21.48
C TRP A 231 -30.79 -27.79 -20.34
#